data_AF-A0A1S3Y8U6-F1
#
_entry.id   AF-A0A1S3Y8U6-F1
#
_cell.length_a   1.000
_cell.length_b   1.000
_cell.length_c   1.000
_cell.angle_alpha   90.00
_cell.angle_beta   90.00
_cell.angle_gamma   90.00
#
_symmetry.space_group_name_H-M   'P 1'
#
loop_
_entity.id
_entity.type
_entity.pdbx_description
1 polymer ?
#
loop_
_entity_poly.entity_id
_entity_poly.type
_entity_poly.pdbx_seq_one_letter_code
_entity_poly.pdbx_strand_id
1 'polypeptide(L)'
;MLAMGFLGPESTIADKLGLEKDNRSNFKADYGRFSTSVEGVFAAGDCRRGQSLVVWAISEGRQAAAQVDKFLMKDDDDDFTVDVASQQEFVKKQQDSSKQQTVVT
;
A
#
# COMPACT_ATOMS: atom_id res chain seq x y z
N MET A 1 30.30 -7.29 -30.51
CA MET A 1 29.36 -7.55 -29.40
C MET A 1 28.49 -6.31 -29.20
N LEU A 2 27.18 -6.48 -29.01
CA LEU A 2 26.26 -5.38 -28.70
C LEU A 2 25.85 -5.50 -27.22
N ALA A 3 26.09 -4.44 -26.44
CA ALA A 3 25.73 -4.36 -25.02
C ALA A 3 24.71 -3.23 -24.83
N MET A 4 23.42 -3.55 -24.99
CA MET A 4 22.31 -2.57 -24.98
C MET A 4 21.55 -2.51 -23.64
N GLY A 5 21.94 -3.33 -22.65
CA GLY A 5 21.26 -3.40 -21.35
C GLY A 5 19.86 -4.02 -21.43
N PHE A 6 19.02 -3.74 -20.43
CA PHE A 6 17.63 -4.22 -20.34
C PHE A 6 16.65 -3.08 -20.06
N LEU A 7 15.46 -3.10 -20.66
CA LEU A 7 14.51 -2.00 -20.54
C LEU A 7 13.68 -2.03 -19.25
N GLY A 8 13.45 -3.21 -18.69
CA GLY A 8 12.65 -3.39 -17.47
C GLY A 8 12.44 -4.88 -17.16
N PRO A 9 11.70 -5.18 -16.09
CA PRO A 9 11.36 -6.56 -15.73
C PRO A 9 10.43 -7.22 -16.76
N GLU A 10 10.39 -8.56 -16.74
CA GLU A 10 9.52 -9.34 -17.62
C GLU A 10 8.03 -9.00 -17.38
N SER A 11 7.27 -8.81 -18.47
CA SER A 11 5.86 -8.44 -18.39
C SER A 11 4.96 -9.54 -17.82
N THR A 12 5.34 -10.81 -18.00
CA THR A 12 4.56 -11.99 -17.59
C THR A 12 4.11 -11.93 -16.14
N ILE A 13 4.99 -11.50 -15.22
CA ILE A 13 4.68 -11.45 -13.79
C ILE A 13 3.69 -10.32 -13.49
N ALA A 14 3.90 -9.13 -14.07
CA ALA A 14 2.98 -8.03 -13.90
C ALA A 14 1.62 -8.29 -14.53
N ASP A 15 1.57 -8.98 -15.67
CA ASP A 15 0.30 -9.29 -16.34
C ASP A 15 -0.49 -10.36 -15.56
N LYS A 16 0.20 -11.34 -14.96
CA LYS A 16 -0.43 -12.36 -14.11
C LYS A 16 -0.94 -11.82 -12.78
N LEU A 17 -0.20 -10.88 -12.18
CA LEU A 17 -0.56 -10.28 -10.90
C LEU A 17 -1.44 -9.03 -11.05
N GLY A 18 -1.58 -8.46 -12.25
CA GLY A 18 -2.31 -7.21 -12.47
C GLY A 18 -1.58 -5.97 -11.95
N LEU A 19 -0.25 -5.99 -11.95
CA LEU A 19 0.57 -4.89 -11.44
C LEU A 19 0.60 -3.71 -12.41
N GLU A 20 0.41 -2.50 -11.89
CA GLU A 20 0.66 -1.29 -12.68
C GLU A 20 2.15 -1.13 -12.98
N LYS A 21 2.42 -0.70 -14.21
CA LYS A 21 3.76 -0.38 -14.69
C LYS A 21 3.85 1.14 -14.87
N ASP A 22 5.04 1.69 -14.65
CA ASP A 22 5.35 3.06 -15.03
C ASP A 22 5.63 3.17 -16.53
N ASN A 23 5.74 4.38 -17.06
CA ASN A 23 6.05 4.68 -18.48
C ASN A 23 7.37 4.06 -18.96
N ARG A 24 8.24 3.63 -18.03
CA ARG A 24 9.50 2.92 -18.31
C ARG A 24 9.40 1.39 -18.21
N SER A 25 8.19 0.85 -18.15
CA SER A 25 7.92 -0.60 -18.00
C SER A 25 8.37 -1.23 -16.68
N ASN A 26 8.83 -0.43 -15.71
CA ASN A 26 9.13 -0.89 -14.35
C ASN A 26 7.85 -1.04 -13.53
N PHE A 27 7.87 -1.85 -12.48
CA PHE A 27 6.75 -1.96 -11.55
C PHE A 27 6.57 -0.65 -10.78
N LYS A 28 5.34 -0.16 -10.79
CA LYS A 28 4.97 1.07 -10.10
C LYS A 28 4.90 0.79 -8.61
N ALA A 29 5.90 1.29 -7.88
CA ALA A 29 5.92 1.28 -6.43
C ALA A 29 6.62 2.53 -5.90
N ASP A 30 6.00 3.17 -4.91
CA ASP A 30 6.52 4.40 -4.32
C ASP A 30 7.76 4.14 -3.47
N TYR A 31 8.75 5.01 -3.59
CA TYR A 31 9.95 4.93 -2.77
C TYR A 31 9.59 5.10 -1.28
N GLY A 32 10.11 4.21 -0.43
CA GLY A 32 9.83 4.20 1.01
C GLY A 32 8.65 3.32 1.43
N ARG A 33 7.65 3.12 0.54
CA ARG A 33 6.54 2.18 0.77
C ARG A 33 6.76 0.83 0.08
N PHE A 34 7.31 0.85 -1.13
CA PHE A 34 7.59 -0.33 -1.96
C PHE A 34 6.37 -1.21 -2.27
N SER A 35 5.17 -0.81 -1.85
CA SER A 35 3.90 -1.44 -2.19
C SER A 35 3.54 -1.16 -3.64
N THR A 36 3.10 -2.21 -4.33
CA THR A 36 2.56 -2.10 -5.69
C THR A 36 1.05 -1.85 -5.66
N SER A 37 0.40 -1.83 -6.82
CA SER A 37 -1.07 -1.74 -6.92
C SER A 37 -1.82 -2.91 -6.28
N VAL A 38 -1.14 -4.05 -6.10
CA VAL A 38 -1.72 -5.26 -5.50
C VAL A 38 -1.30 -5.34 -4.05
N GLU A 39 -2.27 -5.47 -3.16
CA GLU A 39 -2.04 -5.64 -1.73
C GLU A 39 -1.22 -6.91 -1.45
N GLY A 40 -0.28 -6.81 -0.51
CA GLY A 40 0.67 -7.89 -0.21
C GLY A 40 1.79 -8.08 -1.25
N VAL A 41 1.79 -7.33 -2.36
CA VAL A 41 2.86 -7.40 -3.38
C VAL A 41 3.75 -6.16 -3.31
N PHE A 42 5.05 -6.40 -3.15
CA PHE A 42 6.07 -5.37 -3.01
C PHE A 42 7.14 -5.49 -4.10
N ALA A 43 7.70 -4.35 -4.53
CA ALA A 43 8.73 -4.28 -5.56
C ALA A 43 9.90 -3.40 -5.13
N ALA A 44 11.14 -3.86 -5.35
CA ALA A 44 12.37 -3.14 -5.01
C ALA A 44 13.47 -3.40 -6.05
N GLY A 45 14.50 -2.54 -6.07
CA GLY A 45 15.68 -2.72 -6.90
C GLY A 45 15.41 -2.48 -8.39
N ASP A 46 16.07 -3.24 -9.26
CA ASP A 46 16.04 -3.02 -10.71
C ASP A 46 14.63 -3.18 -11.32
N CYS A 47 13.74 -3.98 -10.71
CA CYS A 47 12.36 -4.14 -11.17
C CYS A 47 11.51 -2.87 -10.99
N ARG A 48 11.87 -2.01 -10.02
CA ARG A 48 11.16 -0.77 -9.69
C ARG A 48 11.86 0.45 -10.26
N ARG A 49 13.18 0.52 -10.09
CA ARG A 49 14.02 1.66 -10.50
C ARG A 49 14.52 1.56 -11.95
N GLY A 50 14.63 0.35 -12.49
CA GLY A 50 15.41 0.06 -13.69
C GLY A 50 16.91 -0.07 -13.38
N GLN A 51 17.71 -0.33 -14.41
CA GLN A 51 19.16 -0.55 -14.34
C GLN A 51 19.86 0.38 -13.34
N SER A 52 20.41 -0.16 -12.25
CA SER A 52 21.13 0.62 -11.25
C SER A 52 22.33 -0.10 -10.63
N LEU A 53 22.88 0.46 -9.55
CA LEU A 53 23.99 -0.14 -8.81
C LEU A 53 23.47 -1.16 -7.80
N VAL A 54 24.25 -2.21 -7.56
CA VAL A 54 23.94 -3.26 -6.57
C VAL A 54 23.70 -2.68 -5.17
N VAL A 55 24.44 -1.63 -4.77
CA VAL A 55 24.24 -0.97 -3.47
C VAL A 55 22.82 -0.40 -3.30
N TRP A 56 22.22 0.09 -4.39
CA TRP A 56 20.85 0.58 -4.36
C TRP A 56 19.85 -0.56 -4.23
N ALA A 57 20.04 -1.65 -4.97
CA ALA A 57 19.20 -2.83 -4.85
C ALA A 57 19.22 -3.38 -3.41
N ILE A 58 20.39 -3.42 -2.77
CA ILE A 58 20.53 -3.89 -1.38
C ILE A 58 19.84 -2.90 -0.41
N SER A 59 20.02 -1.59 -0.60
CA SER A 59 19.39 -0.57 0.25
C SER A 59 17.86 -0.59 0.14
N GLU A 60 17.33 -0.67 -1.09
CA GLU A 60 15.90 -0.77 -1.34
C GLU A 60 15.32 -2.09 -0.84
N GLY A 61 16.03 -3.21 -1.01
CA GLY A 61 15.61 -4.51 -0.50
C GLY A 61 15.44 -4.52 1.02
N ARG A 62 16.36 -3.88 1.77
CA ARG A 62 16.22 -3.74 3.23
C ARG A 62 14.99 -2.92 3.63
N GLN A 63 14.72 -1.83 2.91
CA GLN A 63 13.56 -0.99 3.19
C GLN A 63 12.24 -1.69 2.82
N ALA A 64 12.21 -2.42 1.70
CA ALA A 64 11.06 -3.23 1.32
C ALA A 64 10.78 -4.33 2.34
N ALA A 65 11.81 -5.03 2.83
CA ALA A 65 11.67 -6.04 3.88
C ALA A 65 11.07 -5.43 5.17
N ALA A 66 11.50 -4.24 5.57
CA ALA A 66 10.93 -3.54 6.73
C ALA A 66 9.45 -3.14 6.54
N GLN A 67 8.99 -2.94 5.30
CA GLN A 67 7.58 -2.67 5.02
C GLN A 67 6.75 -3.96 4.96
N VAL A 68 7.32 -5.04 4.41
CA VAL A 68 6.70 -6.37 4.45
C VAL A 68 6.53 -6.83 5.90
N ASP A 69 7.53 -6.63 6.75
CA ASP A 69 7.48 -6.95 8.18
C ASP A 69 6.33 -6.22 8.88
N LYS A 70 6.19 -4.90 8.64
CA LYS A 70 5.08 -4.10 9.17
C LYS A 70 3.72 -4.51 8.62
N PHE A 71 3.67 -4.97 7.38
CA PHE A 71 2.43 -5.45 6.76
C PHE A 71 1.98 -6.75 7.44
N LEU A 72 2.89 -7.71 7.61
CA LEU A 72 2.60 -8.99 8.25
C LEU A 72 2.29 -8.85 9.76
N MET A 73 3.00 -7.98 10.48
CA MET A 73 2.72 -7.74 11.90
C MET A 73 1.36 -7.09 12.16
N LYS A 74 0.83 -6.33 11.18
CA LYS A 74 -0.51 -5.76 11.31
C LYS A 74 -1.62 -6.81 11.25
N ASP A 75 -1.43 -7.84 10.43
CA ASP A 75 -2.40 -8.93 10.33
C ASP A 75 -2.48 -9.76 11.62
N ASP A 76 -1.42 -9.78 12.44
CA ASP A 76 -1.41 -10.46 13.74
C ASP A 76 -2.18 -9.70 14.85
N ASP A 77 -2.41 -8.39 14.68
CA ASP A 77 -3.10 -7.52 15.65
C ASP A 77 -4.60 -7.27 15.32
N ASP A 78 -5.10 -7.78 14.18
CA ASP A 78 -6.48 -7.55 13.71
C ASP A 78 -7.54 -8.51 14.31
N ASP A 79 -7.28 -9.03 15.52
CA ASP A 79 -8.32 -9.58 16.42
C ASP A 79 -8.77 -8.56 17.49
N PHE A 80 -8.23 -7.32 17.50
CA PHE A 80 -8.67 -6.32 18.48
C PHE A 80 -8.57 -4.87 18.01
N THR A 81 -9.32 -4.46 16.98
CA THR A 81 -9.71 -3.05 16.85
C THR A 81 -11.22 -2.89 16.78
N VAL A 82 -11.78 -2.59 17.96
CA VAL A 82 -13.17 -2.22 18.18
C VAL A 82 -13.54 -1.02 17.31
N ASP A 83 -14.67 -1.16 16.63
CA ASP A 83 -15.52 -0.12 16.03
C ASP A 83 -15.61 1.20 16.85
N VAL A 84 -14.61 2.10 16.73
CA VAL A 84 -14.68 3.45 17.32
C VAL A 84 -15.44 4.44 16.41
N ALA A 85 -15.62 4.12 15.13
CA ALA A 85 -16.28 5.02 14.18
C ALA A 85 -17.82 4.96 14.23
N SER A 86 -18.42 3.82 14.55
CA SER A 86 -19.89 3.64 14.53
C SER A 86 -20.61 4.14 15.78
N GLN A 87 -19.90 4.44 16.89
CA GLN A 87 -20.51 5.01 18.11
C GLN A 87 -20.74 6.52 18.03
N GLN A 88 -20.01 7.26 17.20
CA GLN A 88 -20.14 8.73 17.12
C GLN A 88 -21.38 9.19 16.35
N GLU A 89 -21.90 8.37 15.43
CA GLU A 89 -23.13 8.68 14.70
C GLU A 89 -24.40 8.48 15.54
N PHE A 90 -24.42 7.52 16.47
CA PHE A 90 -25.59 7.26 17.31
C PHE A 90 -25.86 8.36 18.37
N VAL A 91 -24.80 9.01 18.88
CA VAL A 91 -24.93 10.06 19.92
C VAL A 91 -25.52 11.35 19.35
N LYS A 92 -25.19 11.73 18.11
CA LYS A 92 -25.73 12.96 17.49
C LYS A 92 -27.22 12.86 17.19
N LYS A 93 -27.73 11.67 16.87
CA LYS A 93 -29.14 11.49 16.48
C LYS A 93 -30.12 11.55 17.65
N GLN A 94 -29.67 11.34 18.89
CA GLN A 94 -30.52 11.48 20.09
C GLN A 94 -30.61 12.91 20.63
N GLN A 95 -29.65 13.79 20.32
CA GLN A 95 -29.69 15.18 20.79
C GLN A 95 -30.68 16.07 20.03
N ASP A 96 -31.00 15.76 18.76
CA ASP A 96 -32.00 16.52 18.00
C ASP A 96 -33.45 16.20 18.39
N SER A 97 -33.72 15.05 19.00
CA SER A 97 -35.10 14.66 19.37
C SER A 97 -35.59 15.35 20.65
N SER A 98 -34.69 15.74 21.56
CA SER A 98 -35.08 16.35 22.83
C SER A 98 -35.44 17.85 22.76
N LYS A 99 -35.21 18.53 21.62
CA LYS A 99 -35.55 19.96 21.48
C LYS A 99 -36.96 20.23 20.93
N GLN A 100 -37.65 19.20 20.42
CA GLN A 100 -39.01 19.39 19.87
C GLN A 100 -40.14 19.17 20.89
N GLN A 101 -39.84 18.69 22.11
CA GLN A 101 -40.88 18.33 23.08
C GLN A 101 -41.16 19.37 24.18
N THR A 102 -40.56 20.56 24.14
CA THR A 102 -40.79 21.62 25.16
C THR A 102 -41.71 22.75 24.69
N VAL A 103 -42.31 22.68 23.51
CA VAL A 103 -43.28 23.70 23.02
C VAL A 103 -44.70 23.15 23.00
N VAL A 104 -45.17 22.59 24.12
CA VAL A 104 -46.61 22.42 24.37
C VAL A 104 -46.89 22.61 25.87
N THR A 105 -46.98 23.87 26.30
CA THR A 105 -47.83 24.32 27.43
C THR A 105 -48.19 25.77 27.16
#